data_AF-A0AAW6SX75-F1
#
_entry.id   AF-A0AAW6SX75-F1
#
_cell.length_a   1.000
_cell.length_b   1.000
_cell.length_c   1.000
_cell.angle_alpha   90.00
_cell.angle_beta   90.00
_cell.angle_gamma   90.00
#
_symmetry.space_group_name_H-M   'P 1'
#
loop_
_entity.id
_entity.type
_entity.pdbx_description
1 polymer ?
#
loop_
_entity_poly.entity_id
_entity_poly.type
_entity_poly.pdbx_seq_one_letter_code
_entity_poly.pdbx_strand_id
1 'polypeptide(L)'
;MSKYKLIEEELDYIQSKPTTLIDKFLWGVTRRGMIEYNISLPVSIFLRLQVFCEDIEELSEYVFTPQDLIDALYDDFLYFSKKVADIDKIYNQLMLQREIIENAYPSTNEFAANDKRLIIKNNEIVSSVRNVAPSFVTIKIGIKRKKALRGEIVLADMEEQYPDHPFSLERIVCIMIIDFINEVKNGNAKVLTERILNNLNLR
;
A
#
# COMPACT_ATOMS: atom_id res chain seq x y z
N MET A 1 -2.61 -14.25 5.75
CA MET A 1 -1.62 -13.17 5.94
C MET A 1 -1.80 -12.66 7.37
N SER A 2 -0.75 -12.54 8.16
CA SER A 2 -0.87 -12.01 9.54
C SER A 2 -0.99 -10.50 9.48
N LYS A 3 -2.03 -9.95 10.11
CA LYS A 3 -2.38 -8.52 10.13
C LYS A 3 -1.43 -7.69 11.00
N TYR A 4 -0.79 -8.35 11.98
CA TYR A 4 0.01 -7.73 13.04
C TYR A 4 1.38 -8.38 13.19
N LYS A 5 1.93 -8.91 12.09
CA LYS A 5 3.17 -9.69 12.10
C LYS A 5 4.32 -8.93 12.75
N LEU A 6 4.49 -7.65 12.43
CA LEU A 6 5.58 -6.86 12.98
C LEU A 6 5.32 -6.54 14.45
N ILE A 7 4.07 -6.28 14.86
CA ILE A 7 3.74 -6.10 16.29
C ILE A 7 4.05 -7.36 17.09
N GLU A 8 3.64 -8.54 16.61
CA GLU A 8 3.94 -9.84 17.24
C GLU A 8 5.45 -10.04 17.40
N GLU A 9 6.23 -9.80 16.34
CA GLU A 9 7.70 -9.89 16.38
C GLU A 9 8.33 -8.92 17.41
N GLU A 10 7.78 -7.71 17.58
CA GLU A 10 8.28 -6.75 18.57
C GLU A 10 7.87 -7.15 20.01
N LEU A 11 6.68 -7.71 20.22
CA LEU A 11 6.23 -8.19 21.53
C LEU A 11 7.07 -9.38 22.02
N ASP A 12 7.34 -10.35 21.15
CA ASP A 12 8.20 -11.50 21.45
C ASP A 12 9.62 -11.04 21.84
N TYR A 13 10.13 -10.02 21.16
CA TYR A 13 11.42 -9.43 21.49
C TYR A 13 11.42 -8.76 22.88
N ILE A 14 10.39 -7.95 23.19
CA ILE A 14 10.26 -7.25 24.48
C ILE A 14 10.17 -8.25 25.64
N GLN A 15 9.41 -9.32 25.49
CA GLN A 15 9.25 -10.34 26.54
C GLN A 15 10.53 -11.13 26.80
N SER A 16 11.45 -11.19 25.84
CA SER A 16 12.68 -11.99 25.92
C SER A 16 13.84 -11.37 26.71
N LYS A 17 13.78 -10.10 27.15
CA LYS A 17 14.89 -9.44 27.88
C LYS A 17 14.46 -8.54 29.04
N PRO A 18 15.18 -8.55 30.19
CA PRO A 18 14.91 -7.64 31.29
C PRO A 18 15.50 -6.24 31.02
N THR A 19 14.65 -5.25 31.24
CA THR A 19 14.80 -3.79 31.19
C THR A 19 16.16 -3.22 31.55
N THR A 20 16.63 -2.19 30.82
CA THR A 20 16.92 -0.82 31.34
C THR A 20 17.69 0.01 30.29
N LEU A 21 17.01 0.99 29.67
CA LEU A 21 17.59 2.17 29.00
C LEU A 21 18.45 1.99 27.73
N ILE A 22 19.08 0.85 27.46
CA ILE A 22 19.85 0.57 26.22
C ILE A 22 18.91 0.31 25.01
N ASP A 23 17.67 -0.12 25.27
CA ASP A 23 16.65 -0.39 24.23
C ASP A 23 16.34 0.84 23.38
N LYS A 24 16.24 2.04 23.99
CA LYS A 24 15.98 3.32 23.31
C LYS A 24 16.99 3.63 22.19
N PHE A 25 18.22 3.13 22.28
CA PHE A 25 19.31 3.42 21.35
C PHE A 25 19.51 2.33 20.29
N LEU A 26 19.23 1.05 20.61
CA LEU A 26 19.29 -0.06 19.64
C LEU A 26 18.03 -0.18 18.76
N TRP A 27 16.92 0.49 19.13
CA TRP A 27 15.76 0.79 18.27
C TRP A 27 16.12 1.35 16.88
N GLY A 28 17.33 1.87 16.66
CA GLY A 28 17.79 2.42 15.37
C GLY A 28 18.42 1.40 14.41
N VAL A 29 18.86 0.24 14.88
CA VAL A 29 19.77 -0.65 14.12
C VAL A 29 19.06 -1.86 13.51
N THR A 30 18.01 -2.39 14.14
CA THR A 30 17.16 -3.48 13.58
C THR A 30 16.15 -3.01 12.51
N ARG A 31 16.10 -1.69 12.23
CA ARG A 31 15.09 -1.02 11.37
C ARG A 31 15.46 -0.86 9.89
N ARG A 32 16.59 -1.39 9.41
CA ARG A 32 17.08 -1.14 8.04
C ARG A 32 16.51 -2.06 6.95
N GLY A 33 15.58 -2.96 7.30
CA GLY A 33 14.95 -3.87 6.34
C GLY A 33 13.75 -3.26 5.61
N MET A 34 13.56 -3.72 4.37
CA MET A 34 12.29 -3.61 3.65
C MET A 34 11.46 -4.86 3.98
N ILE A 35 10.17 -4.68 4.23
CA ILE A 35 9.19 -5.77 4.33
C ILE A 35 8.49 -5.85 2.99
N GLU A 36 8.52 -7.03 2.37
CA GLU A 36 7.87 -7.27 1.09
C GLU A 36 6.37 -7.55 1.28
N TYR A 37 5.55 -6.85 0.51
CA TYR A 37 4.11 -7.04 0.44
C TYR A 37 3.69 -7.41 -0.97
N ASN A 38 2.75 -8.34 -1.09
CA ASN A 38 2.16 -8.75 -2.38
C ASN A 38 0.83 -8.03 -2.56
N ILE A 39 0.77 -7.07 -3.48
CA ILE A 39 -0.43 -6.28 -3.74
C ILE A 39 -1.10 -6.79 -5.00
N SER A 40 -2.37 -7.17 -4.88
CA SER A 40 -3.17 -7.57 -6.04
C SER A 40 -3.93 -6.37 -6.58
N LEU A 41 -3.80 -6.11 -7.87
CA LEU A 41 -4.44 -4.99 -8.57
C LEU A 41 -5.16 -5.50 -9.82
N PRO A 42 -6.29 -4.90 -10.20
CA PRO A 42 -6.83 -5.08 -11.55
C PRO A 42 -5.78 -4.65 -12.58
N VAL A 43 -5.63 -5.42 -13.66
CA VAL A 43 -4.65 -5.13 -14.73
C VAL A 43 -4.86 -3.74 -15.32
N SER A 44 -6.10 -3.29 -15.44
CA SER A 44 -6.41 -1.95 -15.95
C SER A 44 -5.96 -0.81 -15.01
N ILE A 45 -5.85 -1.07 -13.70
CA ILE A 45 -5.27 -0.15 -12.74
C ILE A 45 -3.75 -0.20 -12.81
N PHE A 46 -3.17 -1.40 -12.85
CA PHE A 46 -1.73 -1.59 -12.95
C PHE A 46 -1.13 -0.94 -14.20
N LEU A 47 -1.73 -1.12 -15.37
CA LEU A 47 -1.25 -0.49 -16.60
C LEU A 47 -1.29 1.04 -16.52
N ARG A 48 -2.36 1.61 -15.94
CA ARG A 48 -2.44 3.06 -15.73
C ARG A 48 -1.41 3.58 -14.73
N LEU A 49 -1.13 2.79 -13.69
CA LEU A 49 -0.07 3.08 -12.74
C LEU A 49 1.30 3.15 -13.43
N GLN A 50 1.59 2.21 -14.34
CA GLN A 50 2.84 2.23 -15.11
C GLN A 50 2.93 3.46 -16.00
N VAL A 51 1.92 3.72 -16.82
CA VAL A 51 1.88 4.89 -17.71
C VAL A 51 2.03 6.20 -16.91
N PHE A 52 1.33 6.32 -15.77
CA PHE A 52 1.48 7.51 -14.93
C PHE A 52 2.91 7.69 -14.43
N CYS A 53 3.59 6.61 -14.02
CA CYS A 53 4.97 6.71 -13.59
C CYS A 53 5.92 7.08 -14.73
N GLU A 54 5.70 6.55 -15.93
CA GLU A 54 6.43 6.91 -17.16
C GLU A 54 6.24 8.41 -17.48
N ASP A 55 5.01 8.93 -17.40
CA ASP A 55 4.72 10.35 -17.59
C ASP A 55 5.49 11.23 -16.58
N ILE A 56 5.60 10.80 -15.31
CA ILE A 56 6.38 11.53 -14.29
C ILE A 56 7.87 11.50 -14.61
N GLU A 57 8.40 10.36 -15.06
CA GLU A 57 9.80 10.22 -15.45
C GLU A 57 10.13 11.15 -16.62
N GLU A 58 9.27 11.21 -17.65
CA GLU A 58 9.43 12.12 -18.78
C GLU A 58 9.38 13.61 -18.37
N LEU A 59 8.50 13.96 -17.43
CA LEU A 59 8.32 15.35 -16.98
C LEU A 59 9.40 15.82 -15.99
N SER A 60 10.04 14.89 -15.27
CA SER A 60 10.96 15.21 -14.18
C SER A 60 12.42 14.92 -14.51
N GLU A 61 12.71 14.15 -15.56
CA GLU A 61 14.02 13.58 -15.86
C GLU A 61 14.59 12.67 -14.74
N TYR A 62 13.75 12.27 -13.76
CA TYR A 62 14.09 11.34 -12.70
C TYR A 62 13.43 9.98 -12.92
N VAL A 63 14.19 8.90 -12.70
CA VAL A 63 13.62 7.55 -12.69
C VAL A 63 12.56 7.48 -11.59
N PHE A 64 11.30 7.27 -11.98
CA PHE A 64 10.17 7.23 -11.07
C PHE A 64 9.40 5.93 -11.23
N THR A 65 9.40 5.10 -10.19
CA THR A 65 8.83 3.75 -10.25
C THR A 65 7.51 3.65 -9.51
N PRO A 66 6.69 2.61 -9.75
CA PRO A 66 5.53 2.32 -8.92
C PRO A 66 5.86 2.23 -7.42
N GLN A 67 7.06 1.77 -7.06
CA GLN A 67 7.53 1.75 -5.67
C GLN A 67 7.64 3.16 -5.09
N ASP A 68 8.16 4.13 -5.85
CA ASP A 68 8.32 5.52 -5.39
C ASP A 68 6.96 6.20 -5.17
N LEU A 69 6.01 5.98 -6.08
CA LEU A 69 4.65 6.46 -5.92
C LEU A 69 3.99 5.85 -4.69
N ILE A 70 4.11 4.54 -4.50
CA ILE A 70 3.52 3.85 -3.35
C ILE A 70 4.16 4.34 -2.04
N ASP A 71 5.47 4.57 -2.03
CA ASP A 71 6.16 5.17 -0.88
C ASP A 71 5.62 6.58 -0.56
N ALA A 72 5.37 7.40 -1.58
CA ALA A 72 4.79 8.74 -1.42
C ALA A 72 3.36 8.68 -0.89
N LEU A 73 2.50 7.85 -1.48
CA LEU A 73 1.12 7.66 -1.01
C LEU A 73 1.11 7.15 0.44
N TYR A 74 1.96 6.18 0.76
CA TYR A 74 2.03 5.60 2.11
C TYR A 74 2.54 6.62 3.15
N ASP A 75 3.46 7.49 2.77
CA ASP A 75 3.89 8.61 3.63
C ASP A 75 2.73 9.58 3.91
N ASP A 76 1.91 9.91 2.91
CA ASP A 76 0.71 10.75 3.08
C ASP A 76 -0.31 10.08 4.02
N PHE A 77 -0.53 8.77 3.88
CA PHE A 77 -1.40 8.00 4.78
C PHE A 77 -0.90 8.03 6.23
N LEU A 78 0.38 7.76 6.46
CA LEU A 78 0.97 7.79 7.81
C LEU A 78 0.99 9.21 8.39
N TYR A 79 1.15 10.23 7.55
CA TYR A 79 1.04 11.62 7.99
C TYR A 79 -0.40 11.97 8.39
N PHE A 80 -1.38 11.55 7.58
CA PHE A 80 -2.80 11.71 7.89
C PHE A 80 -3.17 11.02 9.19
N SER A 81 -2.78 9.75 9.38
CA SER A 81 -3.08 9.01 10.61
C SER A 81 -2.49 9.67 11.86
N LYS A 82 -1.25 10.17 11.76
CA LYS A 82 -0.60 10.91 12.86
C LYS A 82 -1.29 12.24 13.19
N LYS A 83 -1.72 12.99 12.17
CA LYS A 83 -2.25 14.35 12.34
C LYS A 83 -3.72 14.34 12.77
N VAL A 84 -4.48 13.38 12.28
CA VAL A 84 -5.94 13.36 12.43
C VAL A 84 -6.35 12.60 13.70
N ALA A 85 -5.57 11.61 14.17
CA ALA A 85 -5.84 10.83 15.39
C ALA A 85 -7.29 10.27 15.52
N ASP A 86 -8.05 10.29 14.42
CA ASP A 86 -9.46 9.95 14.36
C ASP A 86 -9.55 8.67 13.53
N ILE A 87 -9.52 7.55 14.25
CA ILE A 87 -9.61 6.20 13.73
C ILE A 87 -10.97 6.00 13.02
N ASP A 88 -12.05 6.61 13.51
CA ASP A 88 -13.37 6.56 12.87
C ASP A 88 -13.30 7.12 11.45
N LYS A 89 -12.67 8.28 11.27
CA LYS A 89 -12.53 8.89 9.95
C LYS A 89 -11.73 8.01 8.99
N ILE A 90 -10.61 7.43 9.45
CA ILE A 90 -9.78 6.52 8.65
C ILE A 90 -10.60 5.28 8.25
N TYR A 91 -11.25 4.63 9.23
CA TYR A 91 -12.04 3.43 9.02
C TYR A 91 -13.17 3.67 8.01
N ASN A 92 -13.96 4.72 8.22
CA ASN A 92 -15.09 5.05 7.34
C ASN A 92 -14.64 5.35 5.91
N GLN A 93 -13.52 6.07 5.74
CA GLN A 93 -12.96 6.33 4.42
C GLN A 93 -12.49 5.05 3.72
N LEU A 94 -11.80 4.15 4.44
CA LEU A 94 -11.36 2.87 3.88
C LEU A 94 -12.54 1.96 3.54
N MET A 95 -13.61 1.94 4.35
CA MET A 95 -14.81 1.17 4.09
C MET A 95 -15.58 1.66 2.87
N LEU A 96 -15.74 2.99 2.72
CA LEU A 96 -16.36 3.57 1.53
C LEU A 96 -15.58 3.21 0.26
N GLN A 97 -14.26 3.37 0.30
CA GLN A 97 -13.40 3.05 -0.85
C GLN A 97 -13.42 1.56 -1.17
N ARG A 98 -13.43 0.71 -0.14
CA ARG A 98 -13.61 -0.73 -0.30
C ARG A 98 -14.90 -1.02 -1.06
N GLU A 99 -16.04 -0.48 -0.64
CA GLU A 99 -17.32 -0.72 -1.29
C GLU A 99 -17.31 -0.29 -2.77
N ILE A 100 -16.75 0.89 -3.08
CA ILE A 100 -16.60 1.38 -4.46
C ILE A 100 -15.76 0.41 -5.30
N ILE A 101 -14.65 -0.08 -4.75
CA ILE A 101 -13.74 -1.02 -5.42
C ILE A 101 -14.41 -2.37 -5.64
N GLU A 102 -15.10 -2.91 -4.64
CA GLU A 102 -15.81 -4.20 -4.74
C GLU A 102 -16.94 -4.13 -5.77
N ASN A 103 -17.63 -2.99 -5.88
CA ASN A 103 -18.64 -2.76 -6.92
C ASN A 103 -18.03 -2.60 -8.32
N ALA A 104 -16.90 -1.91 -8.44
CA ALA A 104 -16.22 -1.69 -9.72
C ALA A 104 -15.47 -2.94 -10.22
N TYR A 105 -15.02 -3.80 -9.31
CA TYR A 105 -14.23 -4.99 -9.57
C TYR A 105 -14.79 -6.19 -8.77
N PRO A 106 -15.94 -6.76 -9.17
CA PRO A 106 -16.71 -7.74 -8.37
C PRO A 106 -16.08 -9.13 -8.14
N SER A 107 -14.77 -9.29 -8.37
CA SER A 107 -14.00 -10.50 -8.05
C SER A 107 -13.38 -10.48 -6.65
N THR A 108 -13.77 -9.53 -5.79
CA THR A 108 -13.12 -9.28 -4.49
C THR A 108 -13.54 -10.21 -3.36
N ASN A 109 -14.58 -11.01 -3.56
CA ASN A 109 -14.89 -12.09 -2.64
C ASN A 109 -13.95 -13.25 -2.95
N GLU A 110 -12.91 -13.34 -2.13
CA GLU A 110 -11.79 -14.27 -2.21
C GLU A 110 -10.65 -13.79 -3.12
N PHE A 111 -9.47 -13.68 -2.52
CA PHE A 111 -8.19 -13.99 -3.17
C PHE A 111 -8.19 -15.48 -3.63
N ALA A 112 -9.26 -15.92 -4.30
CA ALA A 112 -9.56 -17.29 -4.66
C ALA A 112 -8.43 -17.86 -5.48
N ALA A 113 -8.10 -19.08 -5.12
CA ALA A 113 -6.96 -19.86 -5.59
C ALA A 113 -7.03 -20.23 -7.09
N ASN A 114 -7.97 -19.69 -7.88
CA ASN A 114 -8.25 -20.14 -9.24
C ASN A 114 -8.44 -19.03 -10.29
N ASP A 115 -8.20 -17.76 -9.97
CA ASP A 115 -8.23 -16.73 -11.02
C ASP A 115 -6.96 -16.80 -11.88
N LYS A 116 -7.11 -16.66 -13.20
CA LYS A 116 -6.01 -16.71 -14.17
C LYS A 116 -5.19 -15.43 -14.05
N ARG A 117 -4.36 -15.37 -13.02
CA ARG A 117 -3.49 -14.24 -12.70
C ARG A 117 -2.45 -14.05 -13.78
N LEU A 118 -2.26 -12.81 -14.24
CA LEU A 118 -1.08 -12.46 -15.01
C LEU A 118 0.11 -12.42 -14.05
N ILE A 119 1.08 -13.32 -14.22
CA ILE A 119 2.35 -13.26 -13.51
C ILE A 119 3.28 -12.36 -14.32
N ILE A 120 3.68 -11.24 -13.73
CA ILE A 120 4.70 -10.36 -14.30
C ILE A 120 6.03 -10.68 -13.62
N LYS A 121 7.06 -10.96 -14.42
CA LYS A 121 8.44 -11.10 -13.97
C LYS A 121 9.28 -10.15 -14.82
N ASN A 122 10.09 -9.30 -14.20
CA ASN A 122 10.96 -8.33 -14.89
C ASN A 122 10.20 -7.42 -15.89
N ASN A 123 9.02 -6.90 -15.52
CA ASN A 123 8.15 -6.08 -16.38
C ASN A 123 7.60 -6.78 -17.65
N GLU A 124 7.75 -8.09 -17.81
CA GLU A 124 7.20 -8.83 -18.96
C GLU A 124 6.00 -9.70 -18.57
N ILE A 125 4.93 -9.68 -19.38
CA ILE A 125 3.73 -10.49 -19.18
C ILE A 125 3.96 -11.90 -19.72
N VAL A 126 4.03 -12.89 -18.84
CA VAL A 126 4.45 -14.26 -19.19
C VAL A 126 3.31 -15.14 -19.77
N SER A 127 2.05 -14.71 -19.71
CA SER A 127 0.95 -15.43 -20.38
C SER A 127 -0.20 -14.50 -20.76
N SER A 128 -0.81 -14.69 -21.93
CA SER A 128 -2.03 -13.96 -22.33
C SER A 128 -3.18 -14.94 -22.48
N VAL A 129 -4.25 -14.76 -21.70
CA VAL A 129 -5.49 -15.51 -21.88
C VAL A 129 -6.53 -14.55 -22.43
N ARG A 130 -6.94 -14.79 -23.68
CA ARG A 130 -8.07 -14.11 -24.33
C ARG A 130 -9.37 -14.49 -23.60
N ASN A 131 -10.15 -13.47 -23.26
CA ASN A 131 -11.52 -13.50 -22.70
C ASN A 131 -11.67 -14.00 -21.26
N VAL A 132 -11.42 -13.12 -20.27
CA VAL A 132 -11.96 -13.24 -18.89
C VAL A 132 -12.13 -11.82 -18.32
N ALA A 133 -13.04 -11.67 -17.35
CA ALA A 133 -13.26 -10.51 -16.46
C ALA A 133 -11.94 -9.85 -15.96
N PRO A 134 -11.94 -8.67 -15.30
CA PRO A 134 -10.71 -7.90 -15.07
C PRO A 134 -9.63 -8.78 -14.45
N SER A 135 -8.63 -9.14 -15.27
CA SER A 135 -7.52 -9.97 -14.82
C SER A 135 -6.80 -9.22 -13.73
N PHE A 136 -6.43 -9.92 -12.66
CA PHE A 136 -5.62 -9.36 -11.59
C PHE A 136 -4.15 -9.66 -11.85
N VAL A 137 -3.30 -8.73 -11.44
CA VAL A 137 -1.85 -8.88 -11.37
C VAL A 137 -1.41 -8.68 -9.93
N THR A 138 -0.45 -9.50 -9.49
CA THR A 138 0.18 -9.34 -8.18
C THR A 138 1.54 -8.67 -8.37
N ILE A 139 1.73 -7.50 -7.76
CA ILE A 139 3.01 -6.81 -7.71
C ILE A 139 3.64 -6.95 -6.33
N LYS A 140 4.97 -6.97 -6.28
CA LYS A 140 5.73 -6.94 -5.04
C LYS A 140 6.18 -5.52 -4.74
N ILE A 141 5.97 -5.08 -3.53
CA ILE A 141 6.42 -3.77 -3.04
C ILE A 141 7.21 -3.94 -1.75
N GLY A 142 8.17 -3.07 -1.51
CA GLY A 142 8.94 -3.03 -0.27
C GLY A 142 8.52 -1.83 0.57
N ILE A 143 8.06 -2.04 1.81
CA ILE A 143 7.84 -0.93 2.75
C ILE A 143 8.91 -1.01 3.83
N LYS A 144 9.58 0.11 4.12
CA LYS A 144 10.55 0.17 5.21
C LYS A 144 9.90 -0.36 6.49
N ARG A 145 10.54 -1.31 7.19
CA ARG A 145 9.98 -1.95 8.39
C ARG A 145 9.41 -0.95 9.40
N LYS A 146 10.11 0.18 9.61
CA LYS A 146 9.63 1.26 10.49
C LYS A 146 8.31 1.87 10.05
N LYS A 147 8.10 2.08 8.75
CA LYS A 147 6.84 2.60 8.20
C LYS A 147 5.74 1.53 8.29
N ALA A 148 6.06 0.28 7.93
CA ALA A 148 5.14 -0.84 8.03
C ALA A 148 4.62 -1.04 9.47
N LEU A 149 5.50 -1.06 10.47
CA LEU A 149 5.11 -1.14 11.88
C LEU A 149 4.14 -0.03 12.30
N ARG A 150 4.35 1.21 11.81
CA ARG A 150 3.43 2.31 12.08
C ARG A 150 2.05 2.07 11.50
N GLY A 151 1.98 1.49 10.30
CA GLY A 151 0.70 1.11 9.71
C GLY A 151 0.03 -0.02 10.49
N GLU A 152 0.77 -1.01 10.98
CA GLU A 152 0.20 -2.07 11.83
C GLU A 152 -0.34 -1.51 13.15
N ILE A 153 0.32 -0.49 13.73
CA ILE A 153 -0.21 0.20 14.92
C ILE A 153 -1.56 0.86 14.60
N VAL A 154 -1.70 1.54 13.45
CA VAL A 154 -2.99 2.10 13.02
C VAL A 154 -4.06 1.02 12.87
N LEU A 155 -3.70 -0.17 12.36
CA LEU A 155 -4.62 -1.31 12.29
C LEU A 155 -4.99 -1.81 13.69
N ALA A 156 -4.04 -1.87 14.63
CA ALA A 156 -4.31 -2.30 15.99
C ALA A 156 -5.25 -1.31 16.72
N ASP A 157 -5.00 -0.01 16.61
CA ASP A 157 -5.88 1.04 17.13
C ASP A 157 -7.30 0.92 16.54
N MET A 158 -7.39 0.55 15.25
CA MET A 158 -8.66 0.30 14.57
C MET A 158 -9.37 -0.96 15.05
N GLU A 159 -8.65 -2.02 15.41
CA GLU A 159 -9.20 -3.24 15.99
C GLU A 159 -9.84 -3.00 17.36
N GLU A 160 -9.23 -2.14 18.19
CA GLU A 160 -9.78 -1.78 19.49
C GLU A 160 -11.16 -1.13 19.39
N GLN A 161 -11.38 -0.33 18.35
CA GLN A 161 -12.65 0.39 18.13
C GLN A 161 -13.63 -0.38 17.23
N TYR A 162 -13.11 -1.13 16.25
CA TYR A 162 -13.86 -1.90 15.26
C TYR A 162 -13.32 -3.33 15.18
N PRO A 163 -13.77 -4.22 16.08
CA PRO A 163 -13.36 -5.62 16.07
C PRO A 163 -13.66 -6.30 14.71
N ASP A 164 -12.78 -7.18 14.29
CA ASP A 164 -12.83 -7.97 13.06
C ASP A 164 -12.85 -7.13 11.77
N HIS A 165 -12.29 -5.91 11.79
CA HIS A 165 -12.21 -5.11 10.58
C HIS A 165 -11.37 -5.79 9.47
N PRO A 166 -11.75 -5.62 8.19
CA PRO A 166 -11.25 -6.43 7.08
C PRO A 166 -9.90 -5.98 6.51
N PHE A 167 -9.23 -5.02 7.16
CA PHE A 167 -8.09 -4.33 6.56
C PHE A 167 -6.75 -4.98 6.95
N SER A 168 -5.86 -5.17 5.98
CA SER A 168 -4.44 -5.40 6.20
C SER A 168 -3.64 -4.27 5.54
N LEU A 169 -2.33 -4.22 5.76
CA LEU A 169 -1.47 -3.26 5.05
C LEU A 169 -1.54 -3.43 3.54
N GLU A 170 -1.56 -4.68 3.05
CA GLU A 170 -1.73 -4.97 1.63
C GLU A 170 -3.05 -4.42 1.10
N ARG A 171 -4.13 -4.57 1.88
CA ARG A 171 -5.45 -4.07 1.48
C ARG A 171 -5.50 -2.55 1.48
N ILE A 172 -4.91 -1.89 2.48
CA ILE A 172 -4.83 -0.42 2.52
C ILE A 172 -4.03 0.10 1.32
N VAL A 173 -2.85 -0.46 1.04
CA VAL A 173 -2.03 -0.03 -0.09
C VAL A 173 -2.74 -0.28 -1.43
N CYS A 174 -3.43 -1.41 -1.58
CA CYS A 174 -4.29 -1.70 -2.73
C CYS A 174 -5.36 -0.61 -2.93
N ILE A 175 -6.09 -0.25 -1.86
CA ILE A 175 -7.10 0.82 -1.88
C ILE A 175 -6.46 2.14 -2.30
N MET A 176 -5.32 2.51 -1.71
CA MET A 176 -4.63 3.77 -2.01
C MET A 176 -4.19 3.89 -3.48
N ILE A 177 -3.67 2.81 -4.05
CA ILE A 177 -3.27 2.79 -5.47
C ILE A 177 -4.50 2.95 -6.37
N ILE A 178 -5.57 2.20 -6.09
CA ILE A 178 -6.78 2.24 -6.91
C ILE A 178 -7.45 3.62 -6.83
N ASP A 179 -7.58 4.18 -5.62
CA ASP A 179 -8.14 5.51 -5.39
C ASP A 179 -7.33 6.58 -6.15
N PHE A 180 -6.00 6.57 -6.01
CA PHE A 180 -5.13 7.50 -6.73
C PHE A 180 -5.30 7.42 -8.25
N ILE A 181 -5.31 6.21 -8.82
CA ILE A 181 -5.45 6.03 -10.27
C ILE A 181 -6.85 6.41 -10.76
N ASN A 182 -7.89 6.19 -9.95
CA ASN A 182 -9.23 6.66 -10.27
C ASN A 182 -9.30 8.19 -10.28
N GLU A 183 -8.62 8.86 -9.35
CA GLU A 183 -8.52 10.32 -9.34
C GLU A 183 -7.77 10.85 -10.57
N VAL A 184 -6.67 10.21 -10.96
CA VAL A 184 -5.96 10.52 -12.22
C VAL A 184 -6.92 10.40 -13.41
N LYS A 185 -7.67 9.29 -13.49
CA LYS A 185 -8.65 9.03 -14.55
C LYS A 185 -9.78 10.07 -14.59
N ASN A 186 -10.22 10.56 -13.44
CA ASN A 186 -11.34 11.50 -13.32
C ASN A 186 -10.95 12.95 -13.65
N GLY A 187 -9.74 13.18 -14.18
CA GLY A 187 -9.28 14.49 -14.64
C GLY A 187 -8.43 15.27 -13.65
N ASN A 188 -8.11 14.68 -12.49
CA ASN A 188 -7.22 15.30 -11.49
C ASN A 188 -5.73 15.05 -11.75
N ALA A 189 -5.39 14.43 -12.88
CA ALA A 189 -4.03 14.06 -13.26
C ALA A 189 -3.03 15.22 -13.09
N LYS A 190 -3.35 16.41 -13.60
CA LYS A 190 -2.44 17.57 -13.52
C LYS A 190 -2.08 17.95 -12.09
N VAL A 191 -3.08 18.06 -11.22
CA VAL A 191 -2.87 18.44 -9.80
C VAL A 191 -2.07 17.37 -9.06
N LEU A 192 -2.36 16.10 -9.34
CA LEU A 192 -1.65 14.97 -8.73
C LEU A 192 -0.20 14.89 -9.22
N THR A 193 0.04 15.08 -10.51
CA THR A 193 1.39 15.18 -11.10
C THR A 193 2.18 16.30 -10.44
N GLU A 194 1.63 17.52 -10.35
CA GLU A 194 2.30 18.64 -9.68
C GLU A 194 2.61 18.32 -8.21
N ARG A 195 1.70 17.67 -7.49
CA ARG A 195 1.92 17.23 -6.10
C ARG A 195 3.08 16.24 -6.00
N ILE A 196 3.15 15.25 -6.89
CA ILE A 196 4.24 14.25 -6.90
C ILE A 196 5.57 14.92 -7.24
N LEU A 197 5.62 15.76 -8.27
CA LEU A 197 6.83 16.49 -8.67
C LEU A 197 7.36 17.39 -7.56
N ASN A 198 6.47 18.09 -6.84
CA ASN A 198 6.86 18.91 -5.69
C ASN A 198 7.46 18.06 -4.55
N ASN A 199 6.94 16.86 -4.31
CA ASN A 199 7.50 15.94 -3.31
C ASN A 199 8.87 15.39 -3.73
N LEU A 200 9.13 15.23 -5.04
CA LEU A 200 10.43 14.80 -5.57
C LEU A 200 11.49 15.90 -5.41
N ASN A 201 11.14 17.15 -5.69
CA ASN A 201 12.07 18.30 -5.58
C ASN A 201 12.50 18.63 -4.13
N LEU A 202 11.80 18.09 -3.13
CA LEU A 202 12.10 18.28 -1.71
C LEU A 202 12.99 17.17 -1.12
N ARG A 203 13.37 16.16 -1.91
CA ARG A 203 14.28 15.06 -1.53
C ARG A 203 15.68 15.28 -2.08
#